data_AF-A0A9Q0WMG3-F1
#
_entry.id   AF-A0A9Q0WMG3-F1
#
_cell.length_a   1.000
_cell.length_b   1.000
_cell.length_c   1.000
_cell.angle_alpha   90.00
_cell.angle_beta   90.00
_cell.angle_gamma   90.00
#
_symmetry.space_group_name_H-M   'P 1'
#
loop_
_entity.id
_entity.type
_entity.pdbx_description
1 polymer ?
#
loop_
_entity_poly.entity_id
_entity_poly.type
_entity_poly.pdbx_seq_one_letter_code
_entity_poly.pdbx_strand_id
1 'polypeptide(L)'
;MKNINMAFCAIGDCGSHPDDSFDPKALPDLDQITLQSVIGSNITMTGSFTGLAESPFASLCLFNVSLTLSSWTCSNVVGFSESVSPEPCPELESSSVCYSLLNSYGKSTDL
;
A
#
# COMPACT_ATOMS: atom_id res chain seq x y z
N MET A 1 -9.12 -8.54 10.26
CA MET A 1 -8.08 -9.58 10.07
C MET A 1 -7.68 -10.18 11.42
N LYS A 2 -7.38 -11.48 11.52
CA LYS A 2 -6.99 -12.11 12.80
C LYS A 2 -6.06 -13.30 12.60
N ASN A 3 -5.01 -13.42 13.43
CA ASN A 3 -4.06 -14.55 13.44
C ASN A 3 -3.35 -14.75 12.10
N ILE A 4 -2.74 -13.71 11.56
CA ILE A 4 -2.04 -13.76 10.27
C ILE A 4 -0.60 -13.30 10.40
N ASN A 5 0.27 -13.82 9.55
CA ASN A 5 1.68 -13.45 9.56
C ASN A 5 1.89 -12.02 9.03
N MET A 6 1.25 -11.66 7.91
CA MET A 6 1.39 -10.34 7.27
C MET A 6 0.02 -9.84 6.83
N ALA A 7 -0.34 -8.59 7.19
CA ALA A 7 -1.64 -8.03 6.79
C ALA A 7 -1.64 -7.50 5.35
N PHE A 8 -0.58 -6.80 4.95
CA PHE A 8 -0.45 -6.28 3.57
C PHE A 8 0.89 -6.65 2.95
N CYS A 9 0.88 -7.12 1.71
CA CYS A 9 2.09 -7.41 0.95
C CYS A 9 1.89 -6.95 -0.49
N ALA A 10 2.75 -6.04 -0.96
CA ALA A 10 2.89 -5.72 -2.38
C ALA A 10 4.38 -5.60 -2.70
N ILE A 11 4.85 -6.42 -3.63
CA ILE A 11 6.25 -6.51 -4.02
C ILE A 11 6.30 -6.41 -5.55
N GLY A 12 7.02 -5.42 -6.08
CA GLY A 12 7.19 -5.22 -7.52
C GLY A 12 8.16 -6.23 -8.14
N ASP A 13 9.16 -6.67 -7.37
CA ASP A 13 10.11 -7.71 -7.76
C ASP A 13 9.60 -9.10 -7.34
N CYS A 14 8.76 -9.69 -8.21
CA CYS A 14 8.18 -11.02 -8.00
C CYS A 14 8.89 -12.13 -8.80
N GLY A 15 10.21 -12.05 -8.91
CA GLY A 15 11.03 -13.09 -9.52
C GLY A 15 11.04 -13.07 -11.05
N SER A 16 11.50 -14.16 -11.66
CA SER A 16 11.77 -14.24 -13.10
C SER A 16 10.62 -14.81 -13.91
N HIS A 17 10.53 -14.40 -15.17
CA HIS A 17 9.62 -15.00 -16.13
C HIS A 17 10.01 -16.47 -16.43
N PRO A 18 9.05 -17.39 -16.63
CA PRO A 18 9.34 -18.80 -16.91
C PRO A 18 9.96 -19.06 -18.28
N ASP A 19 10.01 -18.04 -19.14
CA ASP A 19 10.62 -18.07 -20.47
C ASP A 19 11.36 -16.76 -20.79
N ASP A 20 12.15 -16.78 -21.87
CA ASP A 20 12.95 -15.63 -22.34
C ASP A 20 12.21 -14.74 -23.36
N SER A 21 10.92 -14.98 -23.62
CA SER A 21 10.13 -14.23 -24.61
C SER A 21 9.43 -13.00 -24.02
N PHE A 22 9.56 -12.78 -22.71
CA PHE A 22 9.03 -11.58 -22.05
C PHE A 22 9.76 -10.32 -22.48
N ASP A 23 9.08 -9.18 -22.37
CA ASP A 23 9.72 -7.88 -22.51
C ASP A 23 10.32 -7.47 -21.16
N PRO A 24 11.66 -7.43 -21.00
CA PRO A 24 12.30 -7.03 -19.75
C PRO A 24 12.12 -5.55 -19.41
N LYS A 25 11.57 -4.74 -20.33
CA LYS A 25 11.28 -3.32 -20.12
C LYS A 25 9.81 -3.06 -19.80
N ALA A 26 8.96 -4.08 -19.86
CA ALA A 26 7.56 -3.95 -19.49
C ALA A 26 7.43 -3.90 -17.96
N LEU A 27 7.60 -2.70 -17.40
CA LEU A 27 7.43 -2.45 -15.97
C LEU A 27 5.94 -2.28 -15.62
N PRO A 28 5.47 -2.81 -14.48
CA PRO A 28 4.10 -2.58 -14.02
C PRO A 28 3.93 -1.12 -13.60
N ASP A 29 2.78 -0.53 -13.96
CA ASP A 29 2.34 0.78 -13.46
C ASP A 29 1.31 0.57 -12.35
N LEU A 30 1.69 0.91 -11.11
CA LEU A 30 0.85 0.74 -9.92
C LEU A 30 0.60 2.11 -9.29
N ASP A 31 -0.59 2.66 -9.52
CA ASP A 31 -1.03 3.95 -9.02
C ASP A 31 -2.41 3.87 -8.35
N GLN A 32 -2.70 4.84 -7.47
CA GLN A 32 -4.01 5.06 -6.83
C GLN A 32 -4.55 3.86 -6.05
N ILE A 33 -3.66 3.18 -5.32
CA ILE A 33 -4.02 2.05 -4.48
C ILE A 33 -4.58 2.57 -3.15
N THR A 34 -5.85 2.27 -2.84
CA THR A 34 -6.47 2.70 -1.57
C THR A 34 -6.80 1.52 -0.68
N LEU A 35 -6.31 1.56 0.57
CA LEU A 35 -6.67 0.63 1.63
C LEU A 35 -7.36 1.40 2.76
N GLN A 36 -8.63 1.09 3.01
CA GLN A 36 -9.47 1.85 3.92
C GLN A 36 -10.17 0.94 4.94
N SER A 37 -10.31 1.43 6.18
CA SER A 37 -11.12 0.82 7.23
C SER A 37 -10.73 -0.63 7.55
N VAL A 38 -9.42 -0.89 7.64
CA VAL A 38 -8.90 -2.23 7.94
C VAL A 38 -8.55 -2.33 9.42
N ILE A 39 -9.22 -3.25 10.12
CA ILE A 39 -8.95 -3.53 11.54
C ILE A 39 -8.47 -4.97 11.69
N GLY A 40 -7.44 -5.18 12.51
CA GLY A 40 -6.93 -6.52 12.76
C GLY A 40 -6.14 -6.69 14.06
N SER A 41 -6.10 -7.94 14.54
CA SER A 41 -5.42 -8.32 15.78
C SER A 41 -4.61 -9.60 15.61
N ASN A 42 -3.58 -9.76 16.45
CA ASN A 42 -2.65 -10.90 16.40
C ASN A 42 -2.01 -11.03 15.00
N ILE A 43 -1.24 -10.01 14.63
CA ILE A 43 -0.55 -9.86 13.34
C ILE A 43 0.94 -9.74 13.60
N THR A 44 1.76 -10.48 12.88
CA THR A 44 3.23 -10.45 13.05
C THR A 44 3.89 -9.29 12.30
N MET A 45 3.40 -8.95 11.10
CA MET A 45 3.89 -7.82 10.31
C MET A 45 2.74 -7.01 9.70
N THR A 46 2.79 -5.68 9.86
CA THR A 46 1.73 -4.77 9.42
C THR A 46 1.64 -4.76 7.91
N GLY A 47 2.76 -4.49 7.24
CA GLY A 47 2.81 -4.63 5.80
C GLY A 47 4.17 -4.38 5.19
N SER A 48 4.36 -4.90 3.99
CA SER A 48 5.52 -4.67 3.14
C SER A 48 5.05 -4.12 1.80
N PHE A 49 5.46 -2.89 1.48
CA PHE A 49 5.23 -2.25 0.20
C PHE A 49 6.57 -1.92 -0.44
N THR A 50 6.98 -2.73 -1.41
CA THR A 50 8.29 -2.61 -2.06
C THR A 50 8.10 -2.56 -3.56
N GLY A 51 8.07 -1.35 -4.12
CA GLY A 51 8.01 -1.12 -5.57
C GLY A 51 9.35 -1.35 -6.26
N LEU A 52 9.36 -1.15 -7.58
CA LEU A 52 10.59 -1.15 -8.38
C LEU A 52 11.18 0.26 -8.38
N ALA A 53 12.50 0.40 -8.43
CA ALA A 53 13.14 1.72 -8.45
C ALA A 53 12.78 2.50 -9.73
N GLU A 54 12.61 1.78 -10.83
CA GLU A 54 12.26 2.27 -12.16
C GLU A 54 10.75 2.48 -12.33
N SER A 55 9.93 1.81 -11.50
CA SER A 55 8.47 1.99 -11.46
C SER A 55 7.97 1.90 -10.01
N PRO A 56 8.13 2.99 -9.22
CA PRO A 56 7.66 3.05 -7.85
C PRO A 56 6.15 2.93 -7.78
N PHE A 57 5.61 2.40 -6.68
CA PHE A 57 4.17 2.49 -6.45
C PHE A 57 3.81 3.94 -6.16
N ALA A 58 2.90 4.50 -6.96
CA ALA A 58 2.41 5.85 -6.83
C ALA A 58 1.06 5.89 -6.11
N SER A 59 0.80 6.98 -5.39
CA SER A 59 -0.47 7.25 -4.70
C SER A 59 -0.99 6.05 -3.88
N LEU A 60 -0.14 5.47 -3.03
CA LEU A 60 -0.58 4.47 -2.05
C LEU A 60 -1.27 5.18 -0.87
N CYS A 61 -2.57 5.00 -0.75
CA CYS A 61 -3.42 5.71 0.19
C CYS A 61 -3.91 4.77 1.31
N LEU A 62 -3.54 5.05 2.56
CA LEU A 62 -3.97 4.27 3.73
C LEU A 62 -4.90 5.10 4.62
N PHE A 63 -6.12 4.62 4.88
CA PHE A 63 -7.12 5.36 5.65
C PHE A 63 -7.74 4.51 6.75
N ASN A 64 -7.74 5.00 8.00
CA ASN A 64 -8.41 4.33 9.11
C ASN A 64 -8.00 2.85 9.23
N VAL A 65 -6.70 2.60 9.32
CA VAL A 65 -6.13 1.26 9.44
C VAL A 65 -5.65 1.06 10.88
N SER A 66 -6.08 0.00 11.55
CA SER A 66 -5.71 -0.30 12.93
C SER A 66 -5.30 -1.77 13.09
N LEU A 67 -4.00 -2.00 13.23
CA LEU A 67 -3.39 -3.33 13.34
C LEU A 67 -2.54 -3.40 14.61
N THR A 68 -2.56 -4.54 15.31
CA THR A 68 -1.82 -4.70 16.57
C THR A 68 -0.38 -5.16 16.34
N LEU A 69 0.59 -4.52 17.01
CA LEU A 69 1.92 -5.06 17.38
C LEU A 69 3.00 -5.22 16.29
N SER A 70 3.02 -4.41 15.23
CA SER A 70 4.00 -4.62 14.14
C SER A 70 4.50 -3.33 13.45
N SER A 71 5.46 -3.46 12.53
CA SER A 71 6.04 -2.36 11.75
C SER A 71 5.70 -2.49 10.26
N TRP A 72 5.87 -1.39 9.54
CA TRP A 72 5.82 -1.34 8.08
C TRP A 72 7.21 -1.48 7.47
N THR A 73 7.28 -2.00 6.25
CA THR A 73 8.47 -1.94 5.39
C THR A 73 8.07 -1.27 4.09
N CYS A 74 8.74 -0.16 3.76
CA CYS A 74 8.47 0.60 2.54
C CYS A 74 9.76 0.80 1.74
N SER A 75 9.66 0.67 0.41
CA SER A 75 10.74 0.99 -0.52
C SER A 75 10.15 1.28 -1.89
N ASN A 76 10.61 2.34 -2.57
CA ASN A 76 10.11 2.75 -3.89
C ASN A 76 8.57 2.89 -3.90
N VAL A 77 8.04 3.57 -2.89
CA VAL A 77 6.62 3.90 -2.79
C VAL A 77 6.46 5.37 -2.50
N VAL A 78 5.34 5.95 -2.93
CA VAL A 78 4.94 7.31 -2.60
C VAL A 78 3.44 7.30 -2.31
N GLY A 79 3.03 7.95 -1.24
CA GLY A 79 1.64 7.87 -0.83
C GLY A 79 1.26 8.81 0.30
N PHE A 80 0.12 8.52 0.89
CA PHE A 80 -0.42 9.27 2.01
C PHE A 80 -1.15 8.33 2.96
N SER A 81 -1.16 8.70 4.24
CA SER A 81 -1.85 7.95 5.26
C SER A 81 -2.57 8.87 6.24
N GLU A 82 -3.75 8.46 6.68
CA GLU A 82 -4.55 9.18 7.68
C GLU A 82 -5.21 8.20 8.65
N SER A 83 -5.08 8.50 9.95
CA SER A 83 -5.64 7.67 11.02
C SER A 83 -5.18 6.21 10.93
N VAL A 84 -3.87 5.99 10.75
CA VAL A 84 -3.27 4.66 10.64
C VAL A 84 -2.47 4.34 11.90
N SER A 85 -2.63 3.13 12.42
CA SER A 85 -1.85 2.56 13.51
C SER A 85 -1.51 1.11 13.18
N PRO A 86 -0.25 0.68 13.30
CA PRO A 86 0.94 1.41 13.78
C PRO A 86 1.44 2.47 12.78
N GLU A 87 2.32 3.37 13.25
CA GLU A 87 2.82 4.51 12.48
C GLU A 87 3.37 4.09 11.10
N PRO A 88 2.84 4.63 9.99
CA PRO A 88 3.29 4.35 8.62
C PRO A 88 4.75 4.73 8.33
N CYS A 89 5.23 4.32 7.17
CA CYS A 89 6.54 4.76 6.68
C CYS A 89 6.50 6.25 6.27
N PRO A 90 7.63 6.98 6.35
CA PRO A 90 7.71 8.40 5.93
C PRO A 90 7.34 8.63 4.46
N GLU A 91 7.50 7.63 3.60
CA GLU A 91 7.09 7.66 2.19
C GLU A 91 5.57 7.84 2.00
N LEU A 92 4.78 7.65 3.07
CA LEU A 92 3.32 7.73 3.08
C LEU A 92 2.82 8.98 3.82
N GLU A 93 3.57 10.08 3.78
CA GLU A 93 3.23 11.35 4.47
C GLU A 93 2.55 12.39 3.56
N SER A 94 2.65 12.31 2.23
CA SER A 94 2.10 13.35 1.35
C SER A 94 1.80 12.89 -0.07
N SER A 95 0.51 12.86 -0.43
CA SER A 95 0.02 12.72 -1.80
C SER A 95 -1.31 13.45 -1.96
N SER A 96 -1.35 14.48 -2.82
CA SER A 96 -2.57 15.26 -3.10
C SER A 96 -3.66 14.44 -3.79
N VAL A 97 -3.27 13.37 -4.50
CA VAL A 97 -4.19 12.41 -5.14
C VAL A 97 -4.97 11.65 -4.07
N CYS A 98 -4.31 11.18 -3.02
CA CYS A 98 -4.96 10.45 -1.94
C CYS A 98 -6.02 11.26 -1.20
N TYR A 99 -5.77 12.55 -0.93
CA TYR A 99 -6.78 13.45 -0.37
C TYR A 99 -8.00 13.63 -1.28
N SER A 100 -7.77 13.72 -2.60
CA SER A 100 -8.85 13.85 -3.57
C SER A 100 -9.72 12.60 -3.63
N LEU A 101 -9.11 11.41 -3.51
CA LEU A 101 -9.80 10.12 -3.44
C LEU A 101 -10.64 9.98 -2.17
N LEU A 102 -10.13 10.36 -1.00
CA LEU A 102 -10.94 10.38 0.24
C LEU A 102 -12.24 11.16 0.05
N ASN A 103 -12.14 12.35 -0.53
CA ASN A 103 -13.27 13.25 -0.73
C ASN A 103 -14.26 12.74 -1.78
N SER A 104 -13.82 11.93 -2.76
CA SER A 104 -14.71 11.33 -3.75
C SER A 104 -15.48 10.14 -3.17
N TYR A 105 -14.83 9.27 -2.38
CA TYR A 105 -15.49 8.14 -1.72
C TYR A 105 -16.48 8.59 -0.64
N GLY A 106 -16.16 9.62 0.15
CA GLY A 106 -17.07 10.18 1.16
C GLY A 106 -18.34 10.83 0.60
N LYS A 107 -18.38 11.12 -0.71
CA LYS A 107 -19.56 11.67 -1.39
C LYS A 107 -20.54 10.59 -1.89
N SER A 108 -20.12 9.32 -1.89
CA SER A 108 -20.95 8.22 -2.42
C SER A 108 -21.86 7.57 -1.37
N THR A 109 -21.79 7.95 -0.08
CA THR A 109 -22.62 7.37 0.99
C THR A 109 -23.85 8.19 1.37
N ASP A 110 -24.14 9.28 0.65
CA ASP A 110 -25.35 10.12 0.83
C ASP A 110 -26.38 9.92 -0.31
N LEU A 111 -26.76 8.67 -0.58
CA LEU A 111 -27.90 8.31 -1.45
C LEU A 111 -28.70 7.14 -0.87
#